data_AF-A0A561EWU7-F1
#
_entry.id   AF-A0A561EWU7-F1
#
_cell.length_a   1.000
_cell.length_b   1.000
_cell.length_c   1.000
_cell.angle_alpha   90.00
_cell.angle_beta   90.00
_cell.angle_gamma   90.00
#
_symmetry.space_group_name_H-M   'P 1'
#
loop_
_entity.id
_entity.type
_entity.pdbx_description
1 polymer ?
#
loop_
_entity_poly.entity_id
_entity_poly.type
_entity_poly.pdbx_seq_one_letter_code
_entity_poly.pdbx_strand_id
1 'polypeptide(L)'
;MKRQSASRPQDPEDFYADHEEYSRQVLADADFPVYGVDRVDQGRGSRGMGVHRVGPAHGEGDAPPNEAPNEAPNEAPTGGAEVDALAEYELSNGRLGWVEVRSGDWSSVEGPYVTVRTYRPGAERTQPLPDLEDVVEDERDRVYEQLDIDEGDGPGSVRALREWITVEGEPRAVQIHEDRRAEGGAAEPAPSGQAPVWAGRLRVDGITVTITGRGVPPGGIELKRIEDFERYILGRTDLMRKLAARQAQRVALEERELPPVIGLEAHRAVVEHAVGEAVAIEAQVRARRTPRLPRRLRGEAGAVRWEAAVRQQMKLASETREEAGESVTTMVNHLTRLAQNTDWAVGTPEGSAALEEVIRYTAFASEVPSLPAQRAWERLWSGGTPRSASGTEEAWLTAWEQWRVERTEY
;
A
#
# COMPACT_ATOMS: atom_id res chain seq x y z
N MET A 1 -12.16 34.34 18.21
CA MET A 1 -11.99 33.24 17.24
C MET A 1 -12.98 33.43 16.10
N LYS A 2 -12.53 33.90 14.94
CA LYS A 2 -13.36 33.93 13.73
C LYS A 2 -13.53 32.47 13.29
N ARG A 3 -14.75 31.94 13.34
CA ARG A 3 -15.06 30.65 12.71
C ARG A 3 -14.71 30.81 11.23
N GLN A 4 -13.72 30.06 10.75
CA GLN A 4 -13.51 29.89 9.32
C GLN A 4 -14.83 29.39 8.76
N SER A 5 -15.47 30.19 7.91
CA SER A 5 -16.67 29.81 7.20
C SER A 5 -16.37 28.49 6.50
N ALA A 6 -17.21 27.48 6.74
CA ALA A 6 -17.16 26.25 5.98
C ALA A 6 -17.25 26.63 4.50
N SER A 7 -16.12 26.53 3.80
CA SER A 7 -16.05 26.78 2.36
C SER A 7 -17.13 25.94 1.70
N ARG A 8 -17.89 26.56 0.78
CA ARG A 8 -18.84 25.82 -0.06
C ARG A 8 -18.14 24.61 -0.67
N PRO A 9 -18.85 23.49 -0.91
CA PRO A 9 -18.28 22.37 -1.64
C PRO A 9 -17.73 22.91 -2.97
N GLN A 10 -16.42 22.81 -3.13
CA GLN A 10 -15.71 23.22 -4.34
C GLN A 10 -16.12 22.28 -5.47
N ASP A 11 -16.32 22.83 -6.67
CA ASP A 11 -16.54 22.00 -7.85
C ASP A 11 -15.31 21.08 -8.04
N PRO A 12 -15.47 19.76 -8.24
CA PRO A 12 -14.35 18.87 -8.50
C PRO A 12 -13.40 19.37 -9.60
N GLU A 13 -13.91 20.07 -10.62
CA GLU A 13 -13.08 20.63 -11.69
C GLU A 13 -12.20 21.79 -11.20
N ASP A 14 -12.72 22.66 -10.34
CA ASP A 14 -11.94 23.74 -9.72
C ASP A 14 -10.81 23.16 -8.85
N PHE A 15 -11.09 22.08 -8.12
CA PHE A 15 -10.08 21.38 -7.32
C PHE A 15 -8.93 20.84 -8.17
N TYR A 16 -9.23 20.22 -9.32
CA TYR A 16 -8.19 19.72 -10.21
C TYR A 16 -7.39 20.86 -10.84
N ALA A 17 -8.04 21.94 -11.27
CA ALA A 17 -7.36 23.11 -11.83
C ALA A 17 -6.38 23.75 -10.82
N ASP A 18 -6.80 23.92 -9.56
CA ASP A 18 -5.94 24.44 -8.49
C ASP A 18 -4.72 23.53 -8.27
N HIS A 19 -4.92 22.20 -8.29
CA HIS A 19 -3.83 21.24 -8.16
C HIS A 19 -2.84 21.26 -9.33
N GLU A 20 -3.32 21.48 -10.55
CA GLU A 20 -2.47 21.65 -11.72
C GLU A 20 -1.67 22.94 -11.65
N GLU A 21 -2.30 24.07 -11.33
CA GLU A 21 -1.62 25.36 -11.16
C GLU A 21 -0.54 25.28 -10.07
N TYR A 22 -0.87 24.68 -8.93
CA TYR A 22 0.10 24.46 -7.86
C TYR A 22 1.28 23.59 -8.32
N SER A 23 1.01 22.50 -9.07
CA SER A 23 2.07 21.62 -9.59
C SER A 23 2.95 22.34 -10.61
N ARG A 24 2.37 23.19 -11.48
CA ARG A 24 3.12 24.03 -12.42
C ARG A 24 4.05 24.98 -11.67
N GLN A 25 3.55 25.65 -10.62
CA GLN A 25 4.36 26.56 -9.81
C GLN A 25 5.53 25.82 -9.13
N VAL A 26 5.26 24.69 -8.49
CA VAL A 26 6.29 23.90 -7.79
C VAL A 26 7.38 23.41 -8.76
N LEU A 27 7.00 22.94 -9.95
CA LEU A 27 7.95 22.41 -10.93
C LEU A 27 8.69 23.52 -11.69
N ALA A 28 8.08 24.70 -11.87
CA ALA A 28 8.78 25.88 -12.40
C ALA A 28 9.90 26.36 -11.47
N ASP A 29 9.78 26.13 -10.16
CA ASP A 29 10.78 26.49 -9.16
C ASP A 29 11.89 25.41 -8.99
N ALA A 30 11.88 24.35 -9.81
CA ALA A 30 12.90 23.30 -9.77
C ALA A 30 14.29 23.86 -10.17
N ASP A 31 15.26 23.79 -9.25
CA ASP A 31 16.63 24.27 -9.46
C ASP A 31 17.60 23.17 -9.94
N PHE A 32 17.08 22.04 -10.42
CA PHE A 32 17.82 20.91 -10.93
C PHE A 32 17.04 20.23 -12.07
N PRO A 33 17.73 19.61 -13.06
CA PRO A 33 17.05 18.89 -14.13
C PRO A 33 16.33 17.66 -13.59
N VAL A 34 15.10 17.44 -14.05
CA VAL A 34 14.29 16.26 -13.74
C VAL A 34 14.33 15.32 -14.93
N TYR A 35 14.51 14.03 -14.68
CA TYR A 35 14.55 13.01 -15.73
C TYR A 35 13.23 12.25 -15.81
N GLY A 36 12.85 11.88 -17.02
CA GLY A 36 11.74 10.98 -17.34
C GLY A 36 12.12 10.00 -18.44
N VAL A 37 11.28 9.01 -18.68
CA VAL A 37 11.50 8.05 -19.78
C VAL A 37 11.13 8.72 -21.11
N ASP A 38 12.02 8.60 -22.09
CA ASP A 38 11.68 8.99 -23.45
C ASP A 38 10.96 7.86 -24.20
N ARG A 39 9.86 8.22 -24.85
CA ARG A 39 9.01 7.32 -25.63
C ARG A 39 8.96 7.66 -27.10
N VAL A 40 9.72 8.66 -27.54
CA VAL A 40 9.47 9.35 -28.81
C VAL A 40 9.40 8.45 -30.05
N ASP A 41 9.86 7.18 -30.05
CA ASP A 41 9.78 6.36 -31.27
C ASP A 41 9.50 4.84 -31.15
N GLN A 42 9.16 4.28 -29.98
CA GLN A 42 8.93 2.82 -29.90
C GLN A 42 7.69 2.34 -30.70
N GLY A 43 6.74 3.24 -31.00
CA GLY A 43 5.52 2.92 -31.74
C GLY A 43 5.65 2.80 -33.27
N ARG A 44 6.80 3.16 -33.88
CA ARG A 44 6.96 3.10 -35.35
C ARG A 44 7.85 1.99 -35.89
N GLY A 45 8.62 1.28 -35.04
CA GLY A 45 9.64 0.33 -35.53
C GLY A 45 9.64 -1.09 -34.97
N SER A 46 9.11 -1.36 -33.77
CA SER A 46 9.35 -2.64 -33.06
C SER A 46 8.24 -3.70 -33.20
N ARG A 47 7.42 -3.66 -34.26
CA ARG A 47 6.63 -4.84 -34.65
C ARG A 47 7.53 -5.87 -35.35
N GLY A 48 8.14 -6.76 -34.55
CA GLY A 48 8.53 -8.09 -35.04
C GLY A 48 9.99 -8.51 -34.85
N MET A 49 10.36 -8.88 -33.63
CA MET A 49 11.18 -10.08 -33.45
C MET A 49 10.36 -11.12 -32.68
N GLY A 50 9.34 -11.64 -33.36
CA GLY A 50 8.69 -12.87 -32.94
C GLY A 50 9.70 -14.01 -33.03
N VAL A 51 9.96 -14.64 -31.89
CA VAL A 51 10.67 -15.92 -31.81
C VAL A 51 9.92 -16.92 -32.69
N HIS A 52 10.53 -17.33 -33.80
CA HIS A 52 9.99 -18.35 -34.69
C HIS A 52 9.84 -19.68 -33.94
N ARG A 53 8.61 -19.95 -33.47
CA ARG A 53 8.18 -21.29 -33.08
C ARG A 53 7.71 -21.99 -34.35
N VAL A 54 8.56 -22.85 -34.90
CA VAL A 54 8.21 -23.76 -36.00
C VAL A 54 7.26 -24.83 -35.45
N GLY A 55 6.01 -24.81 -35.90
CA GLY A 55 5.03 -25.88 -35.71
C GLY A 55 4.49 -26.33 -37.07
N PRO A 56 4.25 -27.63 -37.30
CA PRO A 56 4.00 -28.16 -38.63
C PRO A 56 2.53 -28.03 -39.08
N ALA A 57 2.37 -28.01 -40.40
CA ALA A 57 1.13 -27.90 -41.14
C ALA A 57 0.28 -29.19 -41.11
N HIS A 58 -1.05 -29.03 -41.04
CA HIS A 58 -2.14 -29.88 -41.59
C HIS A 58 -3.47 -29.28 -41.05
N GLY A 59 -4.59 -29.16 -41.76
CA GLY A 59 -5.00 -29.46 -43.12
C GLY A 59 -6.37 -28.80 -43.38
N GLU A 60 -6.72 -28.68 -44.65
CA GLU A 60 -7.94 -28.05 -45.19
C GLU A 60 -9.23 -28.79 -44.81
N GLY A 61 -10.31 -28.02 -44.59
CA GLY A 61 -11.68 -28.53 -44.43
C GLY A 61 -12.71 -27.43 -44.65
N ASP A 62 -13.39 -27.50 -45.80
CA ASP A 62 -14.50 -26.65 -46.27
C ASP A 62 -15.74 -26.70 -45.35
N ALA A 63 -16.37 -25.54 -45.10
CA ALA A 63 -17.80 -25.40 -44.78
C ALA A 63 -18.33 -23.95 -44.98
N PRO A 64 -19.64 -23.74 -45.26
CA PRO A 64 -20.20 -22.58 -45.99
C PRO A 64 -20.72 -21.42 -45.11
N PRO A 65 -21.16 -20.27 -45.68
CA PRO A 65 -21.39 -19.03 -44.95
C PRO A 65 -22.79 -18.96 -44.34
N ASN A 66 -22.88 -18.43 -43.12
CA ASN A 66 -24.15 -18.06 -42.49
C ASN A 66 -24.14 -16.56 -42.22
N GLU A 67 -24.89 -15.80 -43.03
CA GLU A 67 -25.10 -14.37 -42.89
C GLU A 67 -26.17 -14.11 -41.82
N ALA A 68 -25.78 -13.41 -40.74
CA ALA A 68 -26.69 -12.71 -39.86
C ALA A 68 -26.09 -11.32 -39.53
N PRO A 69 -26.92 -10.25 -39.46
CA PRO A 69 -26.45 -8.89 -39.30
C PRO A 69 -25.99 -8.67 -37.84
N ASN A 70 -24.68 -8.44 -37.69
CA ASN A 70 -24.06 -8.14 -36.41
C ASN A 70 -24.35 -6.69 -36.03
N GLU A 71 -25.11 -6.50 -34.96
CA GLU A 71 -25.25 -5.22 -34.27
C GLU A 71 -23.87 -4.73 -33.82
N ALA A 72 -23.70 -3.41 -33.88
CA ALA A 72 -22.44 -2.70 -33.77
C ALA A 72 -21.55 -3.19 -32.61
N PRO A 73 -20.24 -3.39 -32.82
CA PRO A 73 -19.34 -3.59 -31.71
C PRO A 73 -19.34 -2.30 -30.88
N ASN A 74 -19.83 -2.42 -29.66
CA ASN A 74 -19.46 -1.53 -28.57
C ASN A 74 -17.93 -1.51 -28.56
N GLU A 75 -17.32 -0.41 -29.02
CA GLU A 75 -15.88 -0.19 -28.96
C GLU A 75 -15.50 -0.21 -27.48
N ALA A 76 -15.21 -1.41 -26.96
CA ALA A 76 -14.44 -1.55 -25.74
C ALA A 76 -13.18 -0.68 -25.96
N PRO A 77 -12.83 0.21 -25.01
CA PRO A 77 -11.67 1.08 -25.14
C PRO A 77 -10.41 0.21 -25.25
N THR A 78 -10.06 -0.16 -26.47
CA THR A 78 -8.96 -1.05 -26.83
C THR A 78 -7.75 -0.18 -27.04
N GLY A 79 -7.05 0.04 -25.93
CA GLY A 79 -5.84 0.84 -25.86
C GLY A 79 -5.91 1.71 -24.63
N GLY A 80 -5.65 1.12 -23.47
CA GLY A 80 -5.29 1.89 -22.29
C GLY A 80 -4.11 2.76 -22.70
N ALA A 81 -4.38 4.03 -22.98
CA ALA A 81 -3.34 4.95 -23.44
C ALA A 81 -2.25 4.93 -22.37
N GLU A 82 -1.03 4.61 -22.78
CA GLU A 82 0.13 4.76 -21.92
C GLU A 82 0.25 6.24 -21.58
N VAL A 83 -0.12 6.63 -20.35
CA VAL A 83 -0.10 8.04 -19.93
C VAL A 83 1.12 8.27 -19.06
N ASP A 84 1.88 9.31 -19.40
CA ASP A 84 2.93 9.87 -18.56
C ASP A 84 2.28 10.73 -17.46
N ALA A 85 2.65 10.53 -16.20
CA ALA A 85 2.04 11.23 -15.07
C ALA A 85 3.05 11.68 -14.01
N LEU A 86 2.82 12.86 -13.42
CA LEU A 86 3.52 13.33 -12.24
C LEU A 86 3.00 12.56 -11.03
N ALA A 87 3.84 11.69 -10.47
CA ALA A 87 3.44 10.77 -9.41
C ALA A 87 3.45 11.42 -8.05
N GLU A 88 4.55 12.09 -7.71
CA GLU A 88 4.78 12.67 -6.39
C GLU A 88 5.96 13.64 -6.44
N TYR A 89 6.05 14.52 -5.46
CA TYR A 89 7.22 15.36 -5.20
C TYR A 89 7.24 15.73 -3.72
N GLU A 90 8.42 16.08 -3.21
CA GLU A 90 8.58 16.54 -1.82
C GLU A 90 9.13 17.96 -1.78
N LEU A 91 8.57 18.79 -0.89
CA LEU A 91 9.12 20.09 -0.53
C LEU A 91 9.77 20.03 0.85
N SER A 92 11.07 20.33 0.93
CA SER A 92 11.80 20.45 2.18
C SER A 92 12.30 21.89 2.36
N ASN A 93 11.87 22.55 3.43
CA ASN A 93 12.17 23.96 3.71
C ASN A 93 11.79 24.90 2.53
N GLY A 94 10.64 24.66 1.91
CA GLY A 94 10.14 25.45 0.78
C GLY A 94 10.90 25.24 -0.53
N ARG A 95 11.75 24.21 -0.62
CA ARG A 95 12.49 23.86 -1.84
C ARG A 95 12.16 22.43 -2.26
N LEU A 96 12.12 22.20 -3.56
CA LEU A 96 11.90 20.88 -4.14
C LEU A 96 13.03 19.92 -3.77
N GLY A 97 12.72 18.85 -3.05
CA GLY A 97 13.69 17.83 -2.62
C GLY A 97 13.88 16.74 -3.68
N TRP A 98 12.77 16.28 -4.28
CA TRP A 98 12.76 15.32 -5.38
C TRP A 98 11.44 15.40 -6.15
N VAL A 99 11.45 14.85 -7.37
CA VAL A 99 10.28 14.71 -8.25
C VAL A 99 10.23 13.27 -8.75
N GLU A 100 9.06 12.65 -8.69
CA GLU A 100 8.78 11.34 -9.28
C GLU A 100 7.80 11.48 -10.45
N VAL A 101 8.20 10.93 -11.59
CA VAL A 101 7.33 10.77 -12.76
C VAL A 101 7.13 9.29 -13.08
N ARG A 102 6.00 8.98 -13.68
CA ARG A 102 5.60 7.63 -14.12
C ARG A 102 5.36 7.63 -15.61
N SER A 103 5.70 6.52 -16.24
CA SER A 103 5.47 6.27 -17.66
C SER A 103 5.01 4.84 -17.86
N GLY A 104 3.84 4.63 -18.47
CA GLY A 104 3.40 3.31 -18.96
C GLY A 104 1.99 2.95 -18.63
N ASP A 105 1.71 1.66 -18.76
CA ASP A 105 0.44 1.09 -18.32
C ASP A 105 0.53 0.78 -16.83
N TRP A 106 0.19 1.78 -16.02
CA TRP A 106 0.06 1.66 -14.58
C TRP A 106 -1.17 0.84 -14.17
N SER A 107 -2.08 0.51 -15.09
CA SER A 107 -3.17 -0.44 -14.82
C SER A 107 -2.79 -1.89 -15.09
N SER A 108 -1.63 -2.11 -15.73
CA SER A 108 -1.09 -3.45 -15.99
C SER A 108 -0.29 -3.98 -14.80
N VAL A 109 -0.51 -5.26 -14.50
CA VAL A 109 0.27 -6.05 -13.54
C VAL A 109 1.62 -6.43 -14.11
N GLU A 110 1.72 -6.55 -15.44
CA GLU A 110 2.91 -7.02 -16.15
C GLU A 110 3.73 -5.86 -16.72
N GLY A 111 3.23 -4.63 -16.65
CA GLY A 111 3.79 -3.46 -17.34
C GLY A 111 3.38 -3.40 -18.83
N PRO A 112 4.09 -2.60 -19.65
CA PRO A 112 5.30 -1.86 -19.31
C PRO A 112 5.02 -0.69 -18.36
N TYR A 113 5.76 -0.61 -17.25
CA TYR A 113 5.64 0.45 -16.27
C TYR A 113 7.02 0.87 -15.75
N VAL A 114 7.27 2.18 -15.71
CA VAL A 114 8.51 2.75 -15.19
C VAL A 114 8.20 3.95 -14.30
N THR A 115 8.86 4.02 -13.15
CA THR A 115 8.94 5.24 -12.33
C THR A 115 10.35 5.79 -12.36
N VAL A 116 10.48 7.12 -12.42
CA VAL A 116 11.76 7.81 -12.36
C VAL A 116 11.66 8.88 -11.28
N ARG A 117 12.41 8.69 -10.19
CA ARG A 117 12.52 9.64 -9.09
C ARG A 117 13.87 10.36 -9.17
N THR A 118 13.82 11.66 -9.44
CA THR A 118 15.01 12.52 -9.53
C THR A 118 15.16 13.32 -8.24
N TYR A 119 16.30 13.15 -7.56
CA TYR A 119 16.59 13.83 -6.30
C TYR A 119 17.46 15.06 -6.53
N ARG A 120 17.18 16.12 -5.78
CA ARG A 120 18.02 17.31 -5.75
C ARG A 120 19.47 16.95 -5.39
N PRO A 121 20.48 17.62 -6.01
CA PRO A 121 21.88 17.39 -5.66
C PRO A 121 22.15 17.47 -4.16
N GLY A 122 22.71 16.39 -3.60
CA GLY A 122 23.06 16.30 -2.18
C GLY A 122 21.89 15.96 -1.24
N ALA A 123 20.71 15.59 -1.75
CA ALA A 123 19.58 15.13 -0.93
C ALA A 123 19.97 13.97 0.02
N GLU A 124 20.90 13.11 -0.40
CA GLU A 124 21.39 12.02 0.45
C GLU A 124 22.10 12.47 1.73
N ARG A 125 22.50 13.74 1.82
CA ARG A 125 23.16 14.32 3.01
C ARG A 125 22.15 14.78 4.06
N THR A 126 20.95 15.13 3.62
CA THR A 126 19.88 15.60 4.51
C THR A 126 19.01 14.45 4.99
N GLN A 127 18.79 13.44 4.14
CA GLN A 127 17.99 12.27 4.47
C GLN A 127 18.55 11.04 3.76
N PRO A 128 18.62 9.86 4.41
CA PRO A 128 18.95 8.63 3.71
C PRO A 128 17.95 8.38 2.58
N LEU A 129 18.45 8.05 1.40
CA LEU A 129 17.61 7.64 0.29
C LEU A 129 17.00 6.26 0.62
N PRO A 130 15.77 5.94 0.16
CA PRO A 130 15.17 4.62 0.33
C PRO A 130 16.11 3.52 -0.18
N ASP A 131 16.11 2.34 0.44
CA ASP A 131 16.84 1.20 -0.11
C ASP A 131 16.22 0.73 -1.44
N LEU A 132 16.99 0.08 -2.32
CA LEU A 132 16.45 -0.34 -3.62
C LEU A 132 15.41 -1.46 -3.46
N GLU A 133 15.56 -2.31 -2.45
CA GLU A 133 14.55 -3.29 -2.04
C GLU A 133 13.25 -2.63 -1.62
N ASP A 134 13.34 -1.51 -0.90
CA ASP A 134 12.17 -0.73 -0.47
C ASP A 134 11.44 -0.15 -1.69
N VAL A 135 12.17 0.32 -2.70
CA VAL A 135 11.61 0.85 -3.94
C VAL A 135 10.94 -0.25 -4.78
N VAL A 136 11.52 -1.46 -4.80
CA VAL A 136 10.86 -2.64 -5.41
C VAL A 136 9.55 -2.95 -4.68
N GLU A 137 9.56 -2.96 -3.35
CA GLU A 137 8.34 -3.22 -2.57
C GLU A 137 7.26 -2.14 -2.76
N ASP A 138 7.64 -0.88 -2.94
CA ASP A 138 6.69 0.21 -3.25
C ASP A 138 5.93 -0.05 -4.58
N GLU A 139 6.60 -0.63 -5.58
CA GLU A 139 5.95 -1.00 -6.85
C GLU A 139 5.01 -2.20 -6.71
N ARG A 140 5.29 -3.12 -5.78
CA ARG A 140 4.41 -4.25 -5.48
C ARG A 140 3.22 -3.81 -4.65
N ASP A 141 3.44 -2.87 -3.74
CA ASP A 141 2.39 -2.18 -3.00
C ASP A 141 1.45 -1.44 -3.94
N ARG A 142 1.98 -0.77 -4.98
CA ARG A 142 1.15 -0.18 -6.03
C ARG A 142 0.24 -1.21 -6.70
N VAL A 143 0.78 -2.37 -7.11
CA VAL A 143 -0.02 -3.44 -7.74
C VAL A 143 -1.11 -3.93 -6.80
N TYR A 144 -0.79 -4.15 -5.52
CA TYR A 144 -1.78 -4.53 -4.52
C TYR A 144 -2.86 -3.46 -4.33
N GLU A 145 -2.47 -2.21 -4.07
CA GLU A 145 -3.41 -1.14 -3.73
C GLU A 145 -4.28 -0.70 -4.92
N GLN A 146 -3.74 -0.75 -6.14
CA GLN A 146 -4.45 -0.29 -7.33
C GLN A 146 -5.18 -1.40 -8.09
N LEU A 147 -4.67 -2.63 -8.05
CA LEU A 147 -5.18 -3.76 -8.84
C LEU A 147 -5.72 -4.90 -7.97
N ASP A 148 -5.62 -4.79 -6.63
CA ASP A 148 -6.06 -5.80 -5.65
C ASP A 148 -5.39 -7.17 -5.87
N ILE A 149 -4.11 -7.15 -6.32
CA ILE A 149 -3.32 -8.34 -6.60
C ILE A 149 -2.20 -8.45 -5.58
N ASP A 150 -2.31 -9.46 -4.71
CA ASP A 150 -1.30 -9.74 -3.71
C ASP A 150 -0.12 -10.54 -4.30
N GLU A 151 0.97 -9.84 -4.56
CA GLU A 151 2.25 -10.44 -4.92
C GLU A 151 3.01 -10.99 -3.69
N GLY A 152 2.37 -11.14 -2.53
CA GLY A 152 2.94 -11.71 -1.30
C GLY A 152 3.93 -10.79 -0.63
N ASP A 153 4.14 -10.95 0.68
CA ASP A 153 4.93 -10.02 1.49
C ASP A 153 6.46 -10.18 1.34
N GLY A 154 7.15 -9.04 1.30
CA GLY A 154 8.60 -8.95 1.36
C GLY A 154 9.31 -9.23 0.03
N PRO A 155 10.56 -8.77 -0.08
CA PRO A 155 11.33 -8.97 -1.30
C PRO A 155 11.58 -10.47 -1.48
N GLY A 156 11.37 -10.98 -2.69
CA GLY A 156 11.74 -12.33 -3.07
C GLY A 156 13.25 -12.51 -3.16
N SER A 157 13.73 -13.13 -4.25
CA SER A 157 15.17 -13.34 -4.44
C SER A 157 15.81 -12.08 -5.04
N VAL A 158 16.28 -11.17 -4.18
CA VAL A 158 16.94 -9.94 -4.61
C VAL A 158 18.32 -10.26 -5.18
N ARG A 159 18.55 -9.87 -6.44
CA ARG A 159 19.86 -9.94 -7.08
C ARG A 159 20.40 -8.54 -7.33
N ALA A 160 21.59 -8.27 -6.80
CA ALA A 160 22.33 -7.06 -7.13
C ALA A 160 23.06 -7.26 -8.46
N LEU A 161 22.66 -6.48 -9.48
CA LEU A 161 23.21 -6.53 -10.83
C LEU A 161 23.87 -5.18 -11.18
N ARG A 162 24.82 -5.22 -12.11
CA ARG A 162 25.35 -4.04 -12.79
C ARG A 162 24.90 -4.08 -14.23
N GLU A 163 23.98 -3.19 -14.56
CA GLU A 163 23.40 -3.07 -15.90
C GLU A 163 23.68 -1.68 -16.46
N TRP A 164 23.20 -1.44 -17.68
CA TRP A 164 23.35 -0.17 -18.38
C TRP A 164 21.97 0.42 -18.68
N ILE A 165 21.83 1.73 -18.47
CA ILE A 165 20.67 2.53 -18.87
C ILE A 165 21.17 3.68 -19.72
N THR A 166 20.45 4.02 -20.79
CA THR A 166 20.81 5.15 -21.64
C THR A 166 20.31 6.45 -21.00
N VAL A 167 21.17 7.44 -20.87
CA VAL A 167 20.82 8.78 -20.38
C VAL A 167 21.27 9.79 -21.42
N GLU A 168 20.32 10.48 -22.05
CA GLU A 168 20.59 11.44 -23.13
C GLU A 168 21.49 10.87 -24.24
N GLY A 169 21.24 9.62 -24.63
CA GLY A 169 22.02 8.89 -25.64
C GLY A 169 23.33 8.25 -25.14
N GLU A 170 23.74 8.48 -23.89
CA GLU A 170 24.96 7.89 -23.33
C GLU A 170 24.66 6.72 -22.38
N PRO A 171 25.32 5.55 -22.51
CA PRO A 171 25.13 4.45 -21.58
C PRO A 171 25.75 4.78 -20.20
N ARG A 172 24.96 4.60 -19.14
CA ARG A 172 25.37 4.79 -17.74
C ARG A 172 25.21 3.49 -16.97
N ALA A 173 26.23 3.15 -16.19
CA ALA A 173 26.16 2.01 -15.29
C ALA A 173 25.16 2.30 -14.16
N VAL A 174 24.32 1.31 -13.85
CA VAL A 174 23.31 1.40 -12.80
C VAL A 174 23.45 0.19 -11.85
N GLN A 175 23.33 0.44 -10.55
CA GLN A 175 23.18 -0.64 -9.57
C GLN A 175 21.70 -1.01 -9.52
N ILE A 176 21.37 -2.28 -9.80
CA ILE A 176 20.00 -2.76 -9.85
C ILE A 176 19.77 -3.83 -8.80
N HIS A 177 18.64 -3.75 -8.12
CA HIS A 177 18.09 -4.81 -7.30
C HIS A 177 16.87 -5.34 -8.04
N GLU A 178 16.99 -6.55 -8.56
CA GLU A 178 15.91 -7.25 -9.26
C GLU A 178 15.31 -8.28 -8.31
N ASP A 179 13.98 -8.25 -8.16
CA ASP A 179 13.24 -9.30 -7.48
C ASP A 179 12.62 -10.25 -8.51
N ARG A 180 13.06 -11.50 -8.45
CA ARG A 180 12.40 -12.62 -9.12
C ARG A 180 11.75 -13.50 -8.06
N ARG A 181 10.45 -13.75 -8.22
CA ARG A 181 9.79 -14.82 -7.49
C ARG A 181 10.38 -16.16 -7.91
N ALA A 182 10.72 -16.96 -6.91
CA ALA A 182 11.11 -18.35 -7.14
C ALA A 182 9.89 -19.11 -7.67
N GLU A 183 10.02 -19.77 -8.82
CA GLU A 183 8.99 -20.59 -9.46
C GLU A 183 8.56 -21.84 -8.64
N GLY A 184 8.94 -21.94 -7.35
CA GLY A 184 8.89 -23.19 -6.59
C GLY A 184 8.47 -23.11 -5.12
N GLY A 185 7.83 -22.02 -4.68
CA GLY A 185 7.22 -21.97 -3.34
C GLY A 185 5.95 -22.81 -3.28
N ALA A 186 5.99 -23.97 -2.61
CA ALA A 186 4.92 -24.95 -2.57
C ALA A 186 3.58 -24.42 -2.04
N ALA A 187 2.62 -24.14 -2.94
CA ALA A 187 1.20 -24.38 -2.71
C ALA A 187 0.40 -24.30 -4.03
N GLU A 188 0.76 -23.39 -4.94
CA GLU A 188 0.16 -23.31 -6.28
C GLU A 188 1.22 -22.83 -7.29
N PRO A 189 1.25 -23.39 -8.52
CA PRO A 189 2.12 -22.85 -9.56
C PRO A 189 1.69 -21.41 -9.83
N ALA A 190 2.54 -20.45 -9.45
CA ALA A 190 2.36 -19.07 -9.88
C ALA A 190 2.23 -19.07 -11.41
N PRO A 191 1.29 -18.30 -11.98
CA PRO A 191 1.15 -18.22 -13.42
C PRO A 191 2.51 -17.88 -14.02
N SER A 192 3.07 -18.82 -14.77
CA SER A 192 4.35 -18.69 -15.45
C SER A 192 4.26 -17.48 -16.38
N GLY A 193 4.91 -16.37 -16.02
CA GLY A 193 4.84 -15.14 -16.82
C GLY A 193 5.02 -13.82 -16.09
N GLN A 194 5.01 -13.77 -14.75
CA GLN A 194 5.18 -12.50 -14.03
C GLN A 194 6.52 -11.84 -14.36
N ALA A 195 6.46 -10.65 -14.95
CA ALA A 195 7.62 -9.86 -15.30
C ALA A 195 8.39 -9.48 -14.02
N PRO A 196 9.74 -9.56 -14.02
CA PRO A 196 10.52 -9.16 -12.87
C PRO A 196 10.31 -7.67 -12.57
N VAL A 197 10.24 -7.35 -11.27
CA VAL A 197 10.28 -5.98 -10.77
C VAL A 197 11.71 -5.68 -10.39
N TRP A 198 12.20 -4.51 -10.78
CA TRP A 198 13.54 -4.10 -10.43
C TRP A 198 13.58 -2.62 -10.08
N ALA A 199 14.50 -2.26 -9.20
CA ALA A 199 14.83 -0.88 -8.89
C ALA A 199 16.32 -0.63 -9.15
N GLY A 200 16.64 0.48 -9.79
CA GLY A 200 17.99 0.90 -10.14
C GLY A 200 18.34 2.26 -9.55
N ARG A 201 19.59 2.48 -9.17
CA ARG A 201 20.13 3.80 -8.81
C ARG A 201 21.38 4.13 -9.59
N LEU A 202 21.40 5.35 -10.11
CA LEU A 202 22.56 5.93 -10.77
C LEU A 202 22.74 7.40 -10.39
N ARG A 203 23.91 7.95 -10.73
CA ARG A 203 24.20 9.38 -10.63
C ARG A 203 24.42 9.97 -12.02
N VAL A 204 23.76 11.09 -12.29
CA VAL A 204 23.88 11.85 -13.54
C VAL A 204 24.23 13.29 -13.17
N ASP A 205 25.40 13.79 -13.54
CA ASP A 205 25.81 15.18 -13.25
C ASP A 205 25.68 15.61 -11.77
N GLY A 206 25.93 14.67 -10.84
CA GLY A 206 25.80 14.91 -9.39
C GLY A 206 24.37 14.81 -8.83
N ILE A 207 23.40 14.48 -9.68
CA ILE A 207 22.00 14.22 -9.34
C ILE A 207 21.83 12.72 -9.15
N THR A 208 21.17 12.32 -8.08
CA THR A 208 20.82 10.92 -7.87
C THR A 208 19.48 10.64 -8.54
N VAL A 209 19.41 9.58 -9.34
CA VAL A 209 18.19 9.12 -10.00
C VAL A 209 17.92 7.69 -9.54
N THR A 210 16.71 7.45 -9.02
CA THR A 210 16.19 6.11 -8.72
C THR A 210 15.14 5.77 -9.78
N ILE A 211 15.21 4.57 -10.33
CA ILE A 211 14.32 4.09 -11.39
C ILE A 211 13.68 2.79 -10.91
N THR A 212 12.38 2.64 -11.11
CA THR A 212 11.70 1.35 -10.88
C THR A 212 11.10 0.90 -12.19
N GLY A 213 11.31 -0.36 -12.57
CA GLY A 213 10.81 -0.91 -13.81
C GLY A 213 10.07 -2.22 -13.59
N ARG A 214 9.00 -2.41 -14.37
CA ARG A 214 8.21 -3.64 -14.44
C ARG A 214 7.80 -3.86 -15.90
N GLY A 215 8.01 -5.08 -16.40
CA GLY A 215 7.74 -5.40 -17.81
C GLY A 215 8.70 -4.76 -18.81
N VAL A 216 9.74 -4.08 -18.34
CA VAL A 216 10.72 -3.37 -19.17
C VAL A 216 12.13 -3.75 -18.69
N PRO A 217 13.03 -4.25 -19.56
CA PRO A 217 14.40 -4.50 -19.16
C PRO A 217 15.15 -3.18 -18.93
N PRO A 218 16.13 -3.12 -18.01
CA PRO A 218 16.89 -1.90 -17.73
C PRO A 218 17.52 -1.28 -18.99
N GLY A 219 18.13 -2.09 -19.85
CA GLY A 219 18.72 -1.63 -21.11
C GLY A 219 17.72 -1.12 -22.15
N GLY A 220 16.42 -1.31 -21.93
CA GLY A 220 15.34 -0.76 -22.76
C GLY A 220 14.90 0.65 -22.34
N ILE A 221 15.49 1.23 -21.29
CA ILE A 221 15.14 2.56 -20.79
C ILE A 221 16.12 3.60 -21.32
N GLU A 222 15.55 4.66 -21.88
CA GLU A 222 16.23 5.90 -22.18
C GLU A 222 15.68 7.01 -21.28
N LEU A 223 16.54 7.59 -20.45
CA LEU A 223 16.22 8.76 -19.66
C LEU A 223 16.57 10.03 -20.44
N LYS A 224 15.62 10.97 -20.47
CA LYS A 224 15.83 12.33 -20.96
C LYS A 224 15.40 13.35 -19.92
N ARG A 225 16.02 14.53 -19.98
CA ARG A 225 15.56 15.69 -19.22
C ARG A 225 14.17 16.09 -19.68
N ILE A 226 13.32 16.40 -18.72
CA ILE A 226 11.96 16.88 -18.96
C ILE A 226 12.05 18.39 -19.15
N GLU A 227 11.88 18.84 -20.38
CA GLU A 227 11.83 20.27 -20.73
C GLU A 227 10.43 20.87 -20.51
N ASP A 228 9.39 20.04 -20.62
CA ASP A 228 7.99 20.43 -20.43
C ASP A 228 7.26 19.41 -19.55
N PHE A 229 6.77 19.88 -18.40
CA PHE A 229 6.04 19.08 -17.42
C PHE A 229 4.55 18.97 -17.71
N GLU A 230 3.99 19.73 -18.65
CA GLU A 230 2.55 19.81 -18.87
C GLU A 230 1.93 18.43 -19.09
N ARG A 231 2.59 17.57 -19.89
CA ARG A 231 2.11 16.20 -20.12
C ARG A 231 1.97 15.39 -18.83
N TYR A 232 2.92 15.55 -17.90
CA TYR A 232 2.94 14.81 -16.64
C TYR A 232 1.92 15.37 -15.66
N ILE A 233 1.74 16.69 -15.63
CA ILE A 233 0.76 17.37 -14.78
C ILE A 233 -0.67 16.97 -15.20
N LEU A 234 -0.98 17.04 -16.50
CA LEU A 234 -2.27 16.59 -17.02
C LEU A 234 -2.49 15.09 -16.78
N GLY A 235 -1.45 14.28 -16.96
CA GLY A 235 -1.52 12.85 -16.64
C GLY A 235 -1.78 12.56 -15.16
N ARG A 236 -1.28 13.39 -14.24
CA ARG A 236 -1.61 13.31 -12.81
C ARG A 236 -3.09 13.60 -12.59
N THR A 237 -3.65 14.62 -13.22
CA THR A 237 -5.07 14.94 -13.13
C THR A 237 -5.93 13.77 -13.61
N ASP A 238 -5.62 13.19 -14.76
CA ASP A 238 -6.34 12.02 -15.29
C ASP A 238 -6.26 10.81 -14.33
N LEU A 239 -5.06 10.54 -13.78
CA LEU A 239 -4.84 9.54 -12.74
C LEU A 239 -5.73 9.79 -11.51
N MET A 240 -5.73 11.02 -10.98
CA MET A 240 -6.55 11.37 -9.81
C MET A 240 -8.04 11.22 -10.10
N ARG A 241 -8.52 11.64 -11.29
CA ARG A 241 -9.91 11.44 -11.71
C ARG A 241 -10.29 9.96 -11.74
N LYS A 242 -9.44 9.11 -12.31
CA LYS A 242 -9.65 7.65 -12.35
C LYS A 242 -9.71 7.04 -10.95
N LEU A 243 -8.82 7.44 -10.05
CA LEU A 243 -8.83 6.99 -8.65
C LEU A 243 -10.07 7.48 -7.89
N ALA A 244 -10.45 8.75 -8.07
CA ALA A 244 -11.65 9.31 -7.47
C ALA A 244 -12.92 8.62 -7.97
N ALA A 245 -13.01 8.32 -9.28
CA ALA A 245 -14.13 7.59 -9.85
C ALA A 245 -14.26 6.16 -9.28
N ARG A 246 -13.13 5.46 -9.10
CA ARG A 246 -13.11 4.14 -8.42
C ARG A 246 -13.54 4.25 -6.97
N GLN A 247 -13.06 5.28 -6.26
CA GLN A 247 -13.42 5.50 -4.85
C GLN A 247 -14.90 5.87 -4.70
N ALA A 248 -15.47 6.66 -5.61
CA ALA A 248 -16.88 7.04 -5.59
C ALA A 248 -17.83 5.85 -5.85
N GLN A 249 -17.35 4.79 -6.51
CA GLN A 249 -18.10 3.55 -6.68
C GLN A 249 -18.16 2.70 -5.40
N ARG A 250 -17.32 2.99 -4.40
CA ARG A 250 -17.31 2.27 -3.12
C ARG A 250 -18.40 2.83 -2.21
N VAL A 251 -19.37 1.98 -1.86
CA VAL A 251 -20.39 2.28 -0.85
C VAL A 251 -19.72 2.53 0.50
N ALA A 252 -20.20 3.49 1.29
CA ALA A 252 -19.70 3.72 2.64
C ALA A 252 -19.85 2.44 3.49
N LEU A 253 -18.79 2.04 4.21
CA LEU A 253 -18.80 0.78 4.97
C LEU A 253 -19.97 0.69 5.97
N GLU A 254 -20.36 1.81 6.55
CA GLU A 254 -21.49 1.92 7.48
C GLU A 254 -22.84 1.57 6.84
N GLU A 255 -22.96 1.73 5.53
CA GLU A 255 -24.17 1.44 4.75
C GLU A 255 -24.14 0.05 4.12
N ARG A 256 -22.96 -0.60 4.09
CA ARG A 256 -22.82 -1.94 3.49
C ARG A 256 -23.51 -3.00 4.35
N GLU A 257 -24.13 -3.95 3.67
CA GLU A 257 -24.53 -5.22 4.28
C GLU A 257 -23.27 -6.03 4.56
N LEU A 258 -22.99 -6.25 5.84
CA LEU A 258 -21.87 -7.08 6.27
C LEU A 258 -22.35 -8.51 6.56
N PRO A 259 -21.49 -9.53 6.40
CA PRO A 259 -21.82 -10.89 6.78
C PRO A 259 -22.35 -10.96 8.22
N PRO A 260 -23.36 -11.80 8.50
CA PRO A 260 -23.89 -11.93 9.85
C PRO A 260 -22.80 -12.47 10.79
N VAL A 261 -22.68 -11.83 11.96
CA VAL A 261 -21.73 -12.20 13.01
C VAL A 261 -22.46 -12.95 14.12
N ILE A 262 -21.83 -14.00 14.65
CA ILE A 262 -22.34 -14.78 15.77
C ILE A 262 -21.43 -14.60 17.00
N GLY A 263 -22.04 -14.33 18.15
CA GLY A 263 -21.32 -14.26 19.43
C GLY A 263 -20.24 -13.17 19.44
N LEU A 264 -19.00 -13.57 19.71
CA LEU A 264 -17.85 -12.67 19.90
C LEU A 264 -16.87 -12.67 18.71
N GLU A 265 -17.22 -13.34 17.61
CA GLU A 265 -16.29 -13.57 16.48
C GLU A 265 -15.75 -12.28 15.85
N ALA A 266 -16.58 -11.23 15.73
CA ALA A 266 -16.12 -9.96 15.18
C ALA A 266 -15.11 -9.25 16.10
N HIS A 267 -15.33 -9.29 17.42
CA HIS A 267 -14.38 -8.75 18.40
C HIS A 267 -13.04 -9.47 18.33
N ARG A 268 -13.04 -10.81 18.21
CA ARG A 268 -11.80 -11.58 18.01
C ARG A 268 -11.09 -11.16 16.73
N ALA A 269 -11.82 -11.13 15.62
CA ALA A 269 -11.26 -10.84 14.31
C ALA A 269 -10.61 -9.46 14.23
N VAL A 270 -11.22 -8.42 14.82
CA VAL A 270 -10.64 -7.07 14.83
C VAL A 270 -9.39 -6.99 15.72
N VAL A 271 -9.40 -7.67 16.87
CA VAL A 271 -8.24 -7.67 17.78
C VAL A 271 -7.07 -8.46 17.18
N GLU A 272 -7.31 -9.68 16.69
CA GLU A 272 -6.28 -10.51 16.06
C GLU A 272 -5.63 -9.78 14.88
N HIS A 273 -6.43 -9.07 14.09
CA HIS A 273 -5.95 -8.22 13.02
C HIS A 273 -5.05 -7.08 13.53
N ALA A 274 -5.53 -6.27 14.48
CA ALA A 274 -4.77 -5.14 15.02
C ALA A 274 -3.48 -5.56 15.74
N VAL A 275 -3.52 -6.66 16.50
CA VAL A 275 -2.34 -7.26 17.13
C VAL A 275 -1.35 -7.72 16.07
N GLY A 276 -1.81 -8.41 15.02
CA GLY A 276 -0.98 -8.83 13.90
C GLY A 276 -0.30 -7.66 13.18
N GLU A 277 -1.02 -6.55 12.98
CA GLU A 277 -0.47 -5.31 12.40
C GLU A 277 0.61 -4.70 13.29
N ALA A 278 0.32 -4.51 14.57
CA ALA A 278 1.24 -3.90 15.52
C ALA A 278 2.54 -4.70 15.68
N VAL A 279 2.44 -6.02 15.80
CA VAL A 279 3.60 -6.93 15.90
C VAL A 279 4.42 -6.90 14.61
N ALA A 280 3.77 -6.87 13.44
CA ALA A 280 4.46 -6.79 12.16
C ALA A 280 5.23 -5.47 12.00
N ILE A 281 4.62 -4.35 12.36
CA ILE A 281 5.26 -3.02 12.35
C ILE A 281 6.46 -3.00 13.31
N GLU A 282 6.28 -3.46 14.54
CA GLU A 282 7.36 -3.47 15.54
C GLU A 282 8.54 -4.34 15.10
N ALA A 283 8.26 -5.52 14.52
CA ALA A 283 9.30 -6.39 13.97
C ALA A 283 10.12 -5.68 12.87
N GLN A 284 9.48 -4.89 12.01
CA GLN A 284 10.17 -4.13 10.97
C GLN A 284 11.01 -2.98 11.54
N VAL A 285 10.47 -2.23 12.51
CA VAL A 285 11.23 -1.19 13.22
C VAL A 285 12.46 -1.78 13.90
N ARG A 286 12.32 -2.94 14.57
CA ARG A 286 13.43 -3.65 15.21
C ARG A 286 14.47 -4.13 14.20
N ALA A 287 14.02 -4.52 13.00
CA ALA A 287 14.90 -4.87 11.88
C ALA A 287 15.46 -3.65 11.14
N ARG A 288 15.19 -2.42 11.60
CA ARG A 288 15.57 -1.14 10.95
C ARG A 288 15.09 -1.03 9.49
N ARG A 289 13.94 -1.63 9.20
CA ARG A 289 13.26 -1.51 7.91
C ARG A 289 12.24 -0.38 7.96
N THR A 290 11.91 0.16 6.80
CA THR A 290 10.79 1.09 6.65
C THR A 290 9.50 0.41 7.11
N PRO A 291 8.79 0.93 8.13
CA PRO A 291 7.58 0.30 8.64
C PRO A 291 6.47 0.32 7.59
N ARG A 292 5.98 -0.86 7.23
CA ARG A 292 4.92 -1.11 6.26
C ARG A 292 3.97 -2.16 6.81
N LEU A 293 2.67 -1.97 6.61
CA LEU A 293 1.72 -3.03 6.91
C LEU A 293 1.91 -4.20 5.93
N PRO A 294 1.89 -5.47 6.36
CA PRO A 294 1.80 -6.60 5.44
C PRO A 294 0.57 -6.47 4.53
N ARG A 295 0.68 -6.78 3.23
CA ARG A 295 -0.38 -6.59 2.22
C ARG A 295 -1.67 -7.30 2.62
N ARG A 296 -1.57 -8.53 3.12
CA ARG A 296 -2.71 -9.30 3.67
C ARG A 296 -3.46 -8.62 4.83
N LEU A 297 -2.84 -7.64 5.48
CA LEU A 297 -3.43 -6.84 6.55
C LEU A 297 -3.88 -5.46 6.05
N ARG A 298 -3.54 -5.06 4.82
CA ARG A 298 -3.99 -3.79 4.24
C ARG A 298 -5.41 -3.89 3.65
N GLY A 299 -5.86 -2.76 3.14
CA GLY A 299 -7.13 -2.63 2.42
C GLY A 299 -8.34 -2.48 3.33
N GLU A 300 -9.52 -2.74 2.76
CA GLU A 300 -10.77 -2.57 3.50
C GLU A 300 -11.02 -3.67 4.54
N ALA A 301 -10.24 -4.76 4.53
CA ALA A 301 -10.47 -5.90 5.41
C ALA A 301 -10.40 -5.51 6.90
N GLY A 302 -9.47 -4.63 7.28
CA GLY A 302 -9.40 -4.09 8.64
C GLY A 302 -10.62 -3.25 9.01
N ALA A 303 -11.01 -2.33 8.12
CA ALA A 303 -12.16 -1.45 8.31
C ALA A 303 -13.50 -2.23 8.34
N VAL A 304 -13.64 -3.29 7.55
CA VAL A 304 -14.80 -4.20 7.58
C VAL A 304 -14.86 -4.95 8.91
N ARG A 305 -13.74 -5.49 9.40
CA ARG A 305 -13.68 -6.18 10.71
C ARG A 305 -14.03 -5.22 11.85
N TRP A 306 -13.52 -3.99 11.77
CA TRP A 306 -13.84 -2.92 12.72
C TRP A 306 -15.33 -2.62 12.75
N GLU A 307 -15.95 -2.34 11.58
CA GLU A 307 -17.37 -2.05 11.48
C GLU A 307 -18.24 -3.22 11.99
N ALA A 308 -17.86 -4.46 11.65
CA ALA A 308 -18.53 -5.65 12.15
C ALA A 308 -18.47 -5.75 13.69
N ALA A 309 -17.31 -5.43 14.29
CA ALA A 309 -17.14 -5.43 15.74
C ALA A 309 -17.97 -4.33 16.40
N VAL A 310 -18.02 -3.12 15.84
CA VAL A 310 -18.85 -2.01 16.33
C VAL A 310 -20.32 -2.37 16.29
N ARG A 311 -20.84 -2.88 15.17
CA ARG A 311 -22.26 -3.30 15.06
C ARG A 311 -22.58 -4.43 16.04
N GLN A 312 -21.68 -5.38 16.21
CA GLN A 312 -21.87 -6.46 17.16
C GLN A 312 -21.84 -5.95 18.61
N GLN A 313 -20.97 -5.00 18.93
CA GLN A 313 -20.91 -4.35 20.23
C GLN A 313 -22.22 -3.60 20.54
N MET A 314 -22.73 -2.80 19.59
CA MET A 314 -24.05 -2.14 19.72
C MET A 314 -25.16 -3.15 20.04
N LYS A 315 -25.14 -4.31 19.37
CA LYS A 315 -26.13 -5.37 19.56
C LYS A 315 -26.02 -6.06 20.93
N LEU A 316 -24.80 -6.33 21.40
CA LEU A 316 -24.56 -7.07 22.65
C LEU A 316 -24.73 -6.18 23.90
N ALA A 317 -24.23 -4.95 23.85
CA ALA A 317 -24.19 -4.03 24.98
C ALA A 317 -25.32 -2.99 24.97
N SER A 318 -26.13 -2.92 23.90
CA SER A 318 -27.13 -1.86 23.69
C SER A 318 -26.52 -0.44 23.68
N GLU A 319 -25.26 -0.32 23.29
CA GLU A 319 -24.51 0.93 23.16
C GLU A 319 -24.92 1.69 21.89
N THR A 320 -24.79 3.01 21.94
CA THR A 320 -24.78 3.83 20.72
C THR A 320 -23.56 3.51 19.86
N ARG A 321 -23.57 3.92 18.59
CA ARG A 321 -22.43 3.70 17.68
C ARG A 321 -21.14 4.34 18.19
N GLU A 322 -21.24 5.54 18.76
CA GLU A 322 -20.10 6.28 19.31
C GLU A 322 -19.50 5.52 20.51
N GLU A 323 -20.34 5.15 21.49
CA GLU A 323 -19.94 4.34 22.66
C GLU A 323 -19.33 2.99 22.23
N ALA A 324 -19.97 2.29 21.29
CA ALA A 324 -19.47 1.02 20.77
C ALA A 324 -18.11 1.18 20.07
N GLY A 325 -17.91 2.27 19.33
CA GLY A 325 -16.64 2.63 18.72
C GLY A 325 -15.55 2.87 19.76
N GLU A 326 -15.85 3.61 20.84
CA GLU A 326 -14.93 3.85 21.95
C GLU A 326 -14.59 2.57 22.72
N SER A 327 -15.59 1.71 22.97
CA SER A 327 -15.42 0.40 23.62
C SER A 327 -14.51 -0.52 22.80
N VAL A 328 -14.77 -0.66 21.49
CA VAL A 328 -13.91 -1.45 20.58
C VAL A 328 -12.50 -0.86 20.49
N THR A 329 -12.36 0.46 20.42
CA THR A 329 -11.06 1.16 20.43
C THR A 329 -10.26 0.84 21.69
N THR A 330 -10.90 0.95 22.85
CA THR A 330 -10.26 0.71 24.14
C THR A 330 -9.81 -0.74 24.25
N MET A 331 -10.64 -1.70 23.82
CA MET A 331 -10.32 -3.12 23.77
C MET A 331 -9.14 -3.45 22.84
N VAL A 332 -9.15 -2.93 21.61
CA VAL A 332 -8.08 -3.15 20.63
C VAL A 332 -6.76 -2.58 21.15
N ASN A 333 -6.77 -1.37 21.72
CA ASN A 333 -5.59 -0.76 22.30
C ASN A 333 -5.06 -1.53 23.51
N HIS A 334 -5.95 -2.05 24.37
CA HIS A 334 -5.58 -2.88 25.52
C HIS A 334 -4.80 -4.11 25.05
N LEU A 335 -5.38 -4.89 24.15
CA LEU A 335 -4.81 -6.17 23.71
C LEU A 335 -3.58 -5.99 22.82
N THR A 336 -3.55 -4.94 22.00
CA THR A 336 -2.36 -4.55 21.23
C THR A 336 -1.20 -4.18 22.15
N ARG A 337 -1.47 -3.37 23.18
CA ARG A 337 -0.45 -2.99 24.16
C ARG A 337 0.04 -4.22 24.93
N LEU A 338 -0.85 -5.17 25.24
CA LEU A 338 -0.48 -6.38 25.97
C LEU A 338 0.47 -7.23 25.12
N ALA A 339 0.11 -7.45 23.86
CA ALA A 339 0.93 -8.17 22.88
C ALA A 339 2.32 -7.56 22.64
N GLN A 340 2.45 -6.23 22.72
CA GLN A 340 3.75 -5.56 22.59
C GLN A 340 4.65 -5.75 23.81
N ASN A 341 4.08 -5.97 24.99
CA ASN A 341 4.81 -6.03 26.25
C ASN A 341 5.02 -7.44 26.79
N THR A 342 4.33 -8.45 26.23
CA THR A 342 4.45 -9.84 26.66
C THR A 342 4.57 -10.80 25.48
N ASP A 343 5.42 -11.82 25.63
CA ASP A 343 5.65 -12.85 24.61
C ASP A 343 4.50 -13.88 24.56
N TRP A 344 3.82 -14.10 25.68
CA TRP A 344 2.73 -15.05 25.78
C TRP A 344 1.41 -14.55 25.20
N ALA A 345 1.20 -13.25 24.98
CA ALA A 345 -0.12 -12.76 24.56
C ALA A 345 -0.48 -13.08 23.09
N VAL A 346 0.49 -13.48 22.26
CA VAL A 346 0.28 -13.72 20.82
C VAL A 346 0.42 -15.19 20.48
N GLY A 347 -0.61 -15.79 19.89
CA GLY A 347 -0.55 -17.15 19.35
C GLY A 347 -0.47 -18.27 20.40
N THR A 348 -0.79 -17.99 21.66
CA THR A 348 -0.82 -18.98 22.74
C THR A 348 -2.24 -19.20 23.28
N PRO A 349 -2.51 -20.34 23.94
CA PRO A 349 -3.78 -20.55 24.66
C PRO A 349 -4.07 -19.47 25.71
N GLU A 350 -3.04 -18.98 26.41
CA GLU A 350 -3.15 -17.94 27.43
C GLU A 350 -3.56 -16.60 26.80
N GLY A 351 -2.98 -16.24 25.65
CA GLY A 351 -3.34 -15.06 24.87
C GLY A 351 -4.80 -15.11 24.40
N SER A 352 -5.24 -16.25 23.86
CA SER A 352 -6.64 -16.45 23.49
C SER A 352 -7.59 -16.33 24.69
N ALA A 353 -7.21 -16.82 25.86
CA ALA A 353 -8.00 -16.68 27.08
C ALA A 353 -8.05 -15.22 27.57
N ALA A 354 -6.94 -14.48 27.51
CA ALA A 354 -6.91 -13.06 27.88
C ALA A 354 -7.80 -12.22 26.96
N LEU A 355 -7.80 -12.54 25.67
CA LEU A 355 -8.68 -11.94 24.67
C LEU A 355 -10.16 -12.18 25.01
N GLU A 356 -10.56 -13.42 25.33
CA GLU A 356 -11.93 -13.73 25.77
C GLU A 356 -12.34 -12.94 27.02
N GLU A 357 -11.44 -12.83 27.99
CA GLU A 357 -11.68 -12.12 29.24
C GLU A 357 -11.90 -10.61 29.02
N VAL A 358 -11.07 -9.98 28.18
CA VAL A 358 -11.24 -8.56 27.81
C VAL A 358 -12.56 -8.37 27.05
N ILE A 359 -12.87 -9.22 26.06
CA ILE A 359 -14.12 -9.09 25.31
C ILE A 359 -15.34 -9.23 26.23
N ARG A 360 -15.34 -10.18 27.19
CA ARG A 360 -16.43 -10.34 28.15
C ARG A 360 -16.57 -9.13 29.08
N TYR A 361 -15.46 -8.56 29.52
CA TYR A 361 -15.47 -7.35 30.33
C TYR A 361 -16.07 -6.18 29.54
N THR A 362 -15.60 -5.94 28.32
CA THR A 362 -16.05 -4.83 27.46
C THR A 362 -17.48 -4.99 26.97
N ALA A 363 -17.90 -6.18 26.52
CA ALA A 363 -19.21 -6.39 25.91
C ALA A 363 -20.35 -6.60 26.91
N PHE A 364 -20.05 -7.15 28.10
CA PHE A 364 -21.08 -7.55 29.07
C PHE A 364 -20.91 -6.94 30.46
N ALA A 365 -19.90 -6.10 30.68
CA ALA A 365 -19.54 -5.59 32.01
C ALA A 365 -19.45 -6.71 33.08
N SER A 366 -18.98 -7.90 32.66
CA SER A 366 -18.96 -9.09 33.51
C SER A 366 -17.85 -9.00 34.55
N GLU A 367 -18.12 -9.57 35.73
CA GLU A 367 -17.05 -9.88 36.69
C GLU A 367 -16.22 -11.05 36.15
N VAL A 368 -15.08 -10.71 35.57
CA VAL A 368 -14.14 -11.67 34.99
C VAL A 368 -12.94 -11.88 35.93
N PRO A 369 -12.32 -13.07 35.98
CA PRO A 369 -11.10 -13.29 36.76
C PRO A 369 -10.00 -12.24 36.52
N SER A 370 -9.89 -11.72 35.29
CA SER A 370 -8.94 -10.66 34.94
C SER A 370 -9.32 -9.24 35.44
N LEU A 371 -10.38 -9.07 36.24
CA LEU A 371 -10.88 -7.76 36.69
C LEU A 371 -9.81 -6.80 37.25
N PRO A 372 -8.81 -7.25 38.04
CA PRO A 372 -7.73 -6.37 38.48
C PRO A 372 -6.97 -5.73 37.32
N ALA A 373 -6.72 -6.51 36.24
CA ALA A 373 -6.05 -6.05 35.05
C ALA A 373 -6.93 -5.08 34.24
N GLN A 374 -8.24 -5.34 34.14
CA GLN A 374 -9.19 -4.45 33.46
C GLN A 374 -9.24 -3.06 34.13
N ARG A 375 -9.33 -3.00 35.46
CA ARG A 375 -9.31 -1.74 36.22
C ARG A 375 -7.97 -1.02 36.16
N ALA A 376 -6.87 -1.77 36.05
CA ALA A 376 -5.55 -1.18 35.84
C ALA A 376 -5.46 -0.53 34.45
N TRP A 377 -6.02 -1.17 33.43
CA TRP A 377 -6.13 -0.62 32.08
C TRP A 377 -6.97 0.67 32.04
N GLU A 378 -8.14 0.69 32.65
CA GLU A 378 -9.00 1.89 32.71
C GLU A 378 -8.26 3.11 33.31
N ARG A 379 -7.49 2.88 34.37
CA ARG A 379 -6.66 3.93 35.00
C ARG A 379 -5.56 4.40 34.05
N LEU A 380 -4.92 3.48 33.33
CA LEU A 380 -3.91 3.80 32.31
C LEU A 380 -4.52 4.58 31.13
N TRP A 381 -5.75 4.25 30.73
CA TRP A 381 -6.45 4.81 29.56
C TRP A 381 -7.20 6.11 29.83
N SER A 382 -7.56 6.41 31.09
CA SER A 382 -8.34 7.59 31.50
C SER A 382 -7.77 8.97 31.11
N GLY A 383 -6.57 9.02 30.51
CA GLY A 383 -5.97 10.21 29.91
C GLY A 383 -6.15 10.34 28.39
N GLY A 384 -6.88 9.44 27.71
CA GLY A 384 -7.09 9.40 26.25
C GLY A 384 -5.86 9.04 25.42
N THR A 385 -4.67 9.21 26.00
CA THR A 385 -3.40 8.63 25.58
C THR A 385 -2.70 8.13 26.85
N PRO A 386 -2.12 6.91 26.86
CA PRO A 386 -1.36 6.43 28.00
C PRO A 386 -0.12 7.31 28.18
N ARG A 387 -0.24 8.38 28.97
CA ARG A 387 0.89 9.14 29.47
C ARG A 387 1.54 8.27 30.54
N SER A 388 2.76 7.83 30.24
CA SER A 388 3.59 6.92 31.03
C SER A 388 3.92 7.48 32.43
N ALA A 389 2.94 7.53 33.33
CA ALA A 389 3.25 7.40 34.74
C ALA A 389 3.74 5.96 34.92
N SER A 390 5.05 5.77 35.04
CA SER A 390 5.70 4.45 34.99
C SER A 390 5.04 3.37 35.86
N GLY A 391 4.39 3.76 36.96
CA GLY A 391 3.69 2.83 37.85
C GLY A 391 2.34 2.29 37.36
N THR A 392 1.62 2.93 36.43
CA THR A 392 0.30 2.44 35.98
C THR A 392 0.42 1.29 34.99
N GLU A 393 1.41 1.35 34.10
CA GLU A 393 1.70 0.27 33.16
C GLU A 393 2.26 -0.98 33.86
N GLU A 394 3.19 -0.80 34.81
CA GLU A 394 3.72 -1.91 35.61
C GLU A 394 2.63 -2.63 36.42
N ALA A 395 1.72 -1.87 37.03
CA ALA A 395 0.58 -2.44 37.77
C ALA A 395 -0.37 -3.23 36.87
N TRP A 396 -0.59 -2.75 35.64
CA TRP A 396 -1.42 -3.44 34.65
C TRP A 396 -0.78 -4.73 34.15
N LEU A 397 0.51 -4.71 33.80
CA LEU A 397 1.25 -5.92 33.40
C LEU A 397 1.34 -6.94 34.53
N THR A 398 1.58 -6.49 35.77
CA THR A 398 1.61 -7.36 36.96
C THR A 398 0.27 -8.05 37.18
N ALA A 399 -0.85 -7.35 36.99
CA ALA A 399 -2.17 -7.93 37.14
C ALA A 399 -2.48 -9.00 36.08
N TRP A 400 -2.03 -8.81 34.84
CA TRP A 400 -2.14 -9.84 33.80
C TRP A 400 -1.27 -11.06 34.09
N GLU A 401 -0.06 -10.84 34.58
CA GLU A 401 0.84 -11.93 34.95
C GLU A 401 0.28 -12.76 36.11
N GLN A 402 -0.28 -12.10 37.14
CA GLN A 402 -0.95 -12.78 38.24
C GLN A 402 -2.14 -13.61 37.75
N TRP A 403 -3.01 -13.04 36.92
CA TRP A 403 -4.14 -13.76 36.31
C TRP A 403 -3.67 -15.00 35.53
N ARG A 404 -2.57 -14.88 34.77
CA ARG A 404 -1.99 -15.98 33.99
C ARG A 404 -1.54 -17.13 34.91
N VAL A 405 -0.80 -16.81 35.97
CA VAL A 405 -0.28 -17.80 36.94
C VAL A 405 -1.43 -18.51 37.64
N GLU A 406 -2.38 -17.76 38.19
CA GLU A 406 -3.54 -18.32 38.91
C GLU A 406 -4.34 -19.25 38.01
N ARG A 407 -4.51 -18.93 36.73
CA ARG A 407 -5.23 -19.76 35.76
C ARG A 407 -4.54 -21.09 35.46
N THR A 408 -3.21 -21.16 35.52
CA THR A 408 -2.47 -22.41 35.28
C THR A 408 -2.46 -23.37 36.48
N GLU A 409 -2.85 -22.90 37.66
CA GLU A 409 -2.93 -23.72 38.88
C GLU A 409 -4.27 -24.49 39.02
N TYR A 410 -5.25 -24.18 38.17
CA TYR A 410 -6.56 -24.85 38.09
C TYR A 410 -6.72 -25.62 36.78
#